data_AF-A0A9W4SSY0-F1
#
_entry.id   AF-A0A9W4SSY0-F1
#
_cell.length_a   1.000
_cell.length_b   1.000
_cell.length_c   1.000
_cell.angle_alpha   90.00
_cell.angle_beta   90.00
_cell.angle_gamma   90.00
#
_symmetry.space_group_name_H-M   'P 1'
#
loop_
_entity.id
_entity.type
_entity.pdbx_description
1 polymer ?
#
loop_
_entity_poly.entity_id
_entity_poly.type
_entity_poly.pdbx_seq_one_letter_code
_entity_poly.pdbx_strand_id
1 'polypeptide(L)'
;MFVQESFRTYPVHRVAFNPRGYRTIKEICIHWYDYTQKEKWTDCNIATRSPTSYTSPDWSVGYKLSIHSDAGTFHEDPILWWDDYVGVIYCNDIHFYLSGINTILNFKLEIVTDKCFWE
;
A
#
# COMPACT_ATOMS: atom_id res chain seq x y z
N MET A 1 -23.92 28.18 -12.52
CA MET A 1 -24.10 27.45 -11.25
C MET A 1 -22.87 26.58 -11.08
N PHE A 2 -21.88 27.04 -10.32
CA PHE A 2 -20.68 26.24 -10.06
C PHE A 2 -21.04 25.25 -8.96
N VAL A 3 -21.01 23.96 -9.28
CA VAL A 3 -21.10 22.91 -8.27
C VAL A 3 -19.81 23.02 -7.47
N GLN A 4 -19.91 23.53 -6.25
CA GLN A 4 -18.84 23.48 -5.29
C GLN A 4 -18.65 22.00 -4.96
N GLU A 5 -17.70 21.34 -5.62
CA GLU A 5 -17.22 20.04 -5.16
C GLU A 5 -16.74 20.26 -3.73
N SER A 6 -17.50 19.76 -2.76
CA SER A 6 -16.99 19.64 -1.40
C SER A 6 -15.78 18.72 -1.49
N PHE A 7 -14.57 19.25 -1.36
CA PHE A 7 -13.38 18.45 -1.20
C PHE A 7 -13.54 17.67 0.11
N ARG A 8 -14.04 16.44 0.02
CA ARG A 8 -14.06 15.53 1.16
C ARG A 8 -12.61 15.24 1.49
N THR A 9 -12.20 15.68 2.66
CA THR A 9 -10.91 15.33 3.25
C THR A 9 -11.10 14.15 4.19
N TYR A 10 -10.09 13.30 4.20
CA TYR A 10 -9.98 12.10 5.03
C TYR A 10 -8.72 12.22 5.88
N PRO A 11 -8.66 11.51 7.02
CA PRO A 11 -7.44 11.43 7.80
C PRO A 11 -6.26 10.98 6.92
N VAL A 12 -5.13 11.64 7.09
CA VAL A 12 -3.89 11.28 6.40
C VAL A 12 -3.22 10.14 7.17
N HIS A 13 -2.93 9.05 6.48
CA HIS A 13 -2.32 7.85 7.05
C HIS A 13 -0.91 7.64 6.52
N ARG A 14 -0.05 7.04 7.34
CA ARG A 14 1.25 6.54 6.91
C ARG A 14 1.09 5.11 6.40
N VAL A 15 1.56 4.84 5.19
CA VAL A 15 1.61 3.50 4.60
C VAL A 15 3.08 3.09 4.51
N ALA A 16 3.48 2.10 5.30
CA ALA A 16 4.84 1.59 5.35
C ALA A 16 4.96 0.28 4.58
N PHE A 17 6.11 0.07 3.95
CA PHE A 17 6.42 -1.07 3.10
C PHE A 17 7.69 -1.74 3.60
N ASN A 18 7.66 -3.06 3.75
CA ASN A 18 8.82 -3.89 4.05
C ASN A 18 8.97 -4.99 3.01
N PRO A 19 9.63 -4.70 1.88
CA PRO A 19 9.90 -5.70 0.86
C PRO A 19 11.03 -6.65 1.29
N ARG A 20 10.76 -7.95 1.21
CA ARG A 20 11.68 -9.06 1.52
C ARG A 20 11.60 -10.11 0.42
N GLY A 21 12.65 -10.94 0.28
CA GLY A 21 12.73 -11.95 -0.80
C GLY A 21 13.60 -11.51 -1.97
N TYR A 22 14.89 -11.38 -1.69
CA TYR A 22 15.92 -10.81 -2.59
C TYR A 22 15.82 -11.31 -4.05
N ARG A 23 15.82 -10.35 -4.99
CA ARG A 23 15.74 -10.47 -6.47
C ARG A 23 14.37 -10.74 -7.10
N THR A 24 13.34 -11.05 -6.31
CA THR A 24 12.04 -11.37 -6.89
C THR A 24 11.16 -10.14 -7.12
N ILE A 25 11.25 -9.13 -6.26
CA ILE A 25 10.44 -7.91 -6.40
C ILE A 25 11.11 -6.95 -7.38
N LYS A 26 10.43 -6.66 -8.48
CA LYS A 26 10.87 -5.69 -9.50
C LYS A 26 10.32 -4.30 -9.24
N GLU A 27 9.05 -4.22 -8.87
CA GLU A 27 8.32 -2.95 -8.71
C GLU A 27 7.16 -3.16 -7.72
N ILE A 28 6.87 -2.11 -6.95
CA ILE A 28 5.70 -2.06 -6.06
C ILE A 28 4.96 -0.77 -6.42
N CYS A 29 3.68 -0.89 -6.74
CA CYS A 29 2.81 0.23 -7.01
C CYS A 29 1.73 0.34 -5.94
N ILE A 30 1.51 1.56 -5.45
CA ILE A 30 0.37 1.92 -4.64
C ILE A 30 -0.66 2.66 -5.49
N HIS A 31 -1.90 2.20 -5.43
CA HIS A 31 -3.04 2.76 -6.14
C HIS A 31 -3.97 3.40 -5.13
N TRP A 32 -4.12 4.72 -5.15
CA TRP A 32 -4.95 5.48 -4.21
C TRP A 32 -6.40 5.57 -4.69
N TYR A 33 -7.32 5.35 -3.77
CA TYR A 33 -8.76 5.34 -4.03
C TYR A 33 -9.41 6.63 -3.53
N ASP A 34 -10.37 7.14 -4.29
CA ASP A 34 -11.20 8.28 -3.90
C ASP A 34 -12.49 7.85 -3.17
N TYR A 35 -13.31 8.81 -2.74
CA TYR A 35 -14.57 8.54 -2.02
C TYR A 35 -15.59 7.70 -2.79
N THR A 36 -15.46 7.58 -4.12
CA THR A 36 -16.29 6.70 -4.96
C THR A 36 -15.72 5.29 -5.07
N GLN A 37 -14.66 5.00 -4.31
CA GLN A 37 -13.89 3.75 -4.34
C GLN A 37 -13.31 3.46 -5.73
N LYS A 38 -12.93 4.52 -6.46
CA LYS A 38 -12.23 4.40 -7.74
C LYS A 38 -10.77 4.77 -7.57
N GLU A 39 -9.90 4.03 -8.26
CA GLU A 39 -8.50 4.38 -8.42
C GLU A 39 -8.39 5.73 -9.11
N LYS A 40 -7.69 6.68 -8.46
CA LYS A 40 -7.52 8.05 -8.95
C LYS A 40 -6.06 8.38 -9.24
N TRP A 41 -5.13 7.81 -8.47
CA TRP A 41 -3.71 8.06 -8.62
C TRP A 41 -2.90 6.82 -8.27
N THR A 42 -1.79 6.62 -8.97
CA THR A 42 -0.89 5.49 -8.78
C THR A 42 0.54 5.97 -8.73
N ASP A 43 1.31 5.44 -7.78
CA ASP A 43 2.76 5.68 -7.64
C ASP A 43 3.49 4.33 -7.55
N CYS A 44 4.51 4.14 -8.39
CA CYS A 44 5.32 2.93 -8.46
C CYS A 44 6.76 3.15 -7.97
N ASN A 45 7.08 4.35 -7.45
CA ASN A 45 8.42 4.69 -6.99
C ASN A 45 8.74 4.17 -5.57
N ILE A 46 8.12 3.06 -5.15
CA ILE A 46 8.34 2.45 -3.84
C ILE A 46 9.63 1.62 -3.89
N ALA A 47 10.52 1.81 -2.90
CA ALA A 47 11.76 1.05 -2.86
C ALA A 47 11.46 -0.45 -2.68
N THR A 48 12.11 -1.28 -3.49
CA THR A 48 11.89 -2.74 -3.52
C THR A 48 12.94 -3.53 -2.73
N ARG A 49 13.94 -2.84 -2.17
CA ARG A 49 15.10 -3.45 -1.49
C ARG A 49 15.31 -2.98 -0.06
N SER A 50 14.50 -2.04 0.41
CA SER A 50 14.61 -1.48 1.74
C SER A 50 13.24 -1.03 2.24
N PRO A 51 13.01 -1.03 3.57
CA PRO A 51 11.81 -0.44 4.13
C PRO A 51 11.63 1.02 3.70
N THR A 52 10.40 1.39 3.36
CA THR A 52 10.03 2.77 3.00
C THR A 52 8.64 3.10 3.52
N SER A 53 8.28 4.38 3.56
CA SER A 53 6.93 4.80 3.93
C SER A 53 6.47 5.98 3.12
N TYR A 54 5.17 6.01 2.85
CA TYR A 54 4.47 7.05 2.14
C TYR A 54 3.37 7.63 3.02
N THR A 55 3.01 8.87 2.73
CA THR A 55 1.88 9.55 3.36
C THR A 55 0.73 9.56 2.37
N SER A 56 -0.47 9.16 2.80
CA SER A 56 -1.63 9.16 1.92
C SER A 56 -2.02 10.58 1.51
N PRO A 57 -2.59 10.77 0.31
CA PRO A 57 -3.26 12.00 -0.02
C PRO A 57 -4.43 12.26 0.94
N ASP A 58 -4.69 13.53 1.24
CA ASP A 58 -5.78 13.98 2.13
C ASP A 58 -7.20 13.72 1.58
N TRP A 59 -7.33 13.39 0.29
CA TRP A 59 -8.59 13.01 -0.34
C TRP A 59 -8.79 11.50 -0.45
N SER A 60 -7.78 10.70 -0.10
CA SER A 60 -7.81 9.26 -0.32
C SER A 60 -8.60 8.54 0.78
N VAL A 61 -9.39 7.54 0.40
CA VAL A 61 -10.14 6.67 1.32
C VAL A 61 -9.51 5.29 1.53
N GLY A 62 -8.38 5.05 0.88
CA GLY A 62 -7.73 3.75 0.90
C GLY A 62 -6.79 3.56 -0.27
N TYR A 63 -6.21 2.38 -0.33
CA TYR A 63 -5.26 2.01 -1.37
C TYR A 63 -5.34 0.54 -1.76
N LYS A 64 -4.78 0.21 -2.92
CA LYS A 64 -4.48 -1.16 -3.34
C LYS A 64 -3.00 -1.26 -3.65
N LEU A 65 -2.41 -2.43 -3.46
CA LEU A 65 -1.03 -2.71 -3.90
C LEU A 65 -1.02 -3.61 -5.12
N SER A 66 -0.11 -3.28 -6.04
CA SER A 66 0.32 -4.17 -7.11
C SER A 66 1.81 -4.44 -6.93
N ILE A 67 2.18 -5.71 -6.86
CA ILE A 67 3.56 -6.14 -6.66
C ILE A 67 3.99 -6.94 -7.89
N HIS A 68 5.03 -6.46 -8.56
CA HIS A 68 5.54 -7.05 -9.80
C HIS A 68 6.79 -7.88 -9.51
N SER A 69 6.83 -9.08 -10.06
CA SER A 69 7.96 -10.01 -9.94
C SER A 69 8.28 -10.70 -11.26
N ASP A 70 9.34 -11.53 -11.27
CA ASP A 70 9.63 -12.43 -12.40
C ASP A 70 8.51 -13.43 -12.69
N ALA A 71 7.70 -13.80 -11.68
CA ALA A 71 6.63 -14.77 -11.83
C ALA A 71 5.30 -14.15 -12.29
N GLY A 72 5.21 -12.82 -12.33
CA GLY A 72 4.01 -12.08 -12.70
C GLY A 72 3.68 -10.96 -11.74
N THR A 73 2.48 -10.41 -11.92
CA THR A 73 1.91 -9.33 -11.10
C THR A 73 0.93 -9.92 -10.09
N PHE A 74 1.09 -9.51 -8.83
CA PHE A 74 0.21 -9.88 -7.73
C PHE A 74 -0.53 -8.63 -7.26
N HIS A 75 -1.83 -8.76 -7.00
CA HIS A 75 -2.66 -7.69 -6.48
C HIS A 75 -3.24 -8.12 -5.15
N GLU A 76 -3.13 -7.25 -4.16
CA GLU A 76 -3.87 -7.39 -2.91
C GLU A 76 -5.24 -6.71 -3.05
N ASP A 77 -6.21 -7.13 -2.24
CA ASP A 77 -7.51 -6.47 -2.18
C ASP A 77 -7.37 -5.02 -1.68
N PRO A 78 -8.28 -4.10 -2.06
CA PRO A 78 -8.26 -2.74 -1.57
C PRO A 78 -8.34 -2.66 -0.04
N ILE A 79 -7.44 -1.90 0.55
CA ILE A 79 -7.38 -1.57 1.98
C ILE A 79 -8.01 -0.19 2.14
N LEU A 80 -9.21 -0.14 2.72
CA LEU A 80 -9.92 1.10 2.99
C LEU A 80 -9.64 1.60 4.42
N TRP A 81 -9.58 2.91 4.58
CA TRP A 81 -9.54 3.54 5.89
C TRP A 81 -10.85 3.26 6.62
N TRP A 82 -10.75 2.95 7.91
CA TRP A 82 -11.89 3.01 8.81
C TRP A 82 -11.82 4.34 9.56
N ASP A 83 -12.97 5.01 9.70
CA ASP A 83 -13.08 6.39 10.24
C ASP A 83 -12.49 6.55 11.66
N ASP A 84 -12.24 5.45 12.39
CA ASP A 84 -11.76 5.44 13.77
C ASP A 84 -10.23 5.40 13.95
N TYR A 85 -9.43 5.38 12.87
CA TYR A 85 -7.98 5.15 12.95
C TYR A 85 -7.11 6.36 12.55
N VAL A 86 -7.41 7.55 13.08
CA VAL A 86 -6.56 8.74 12.86
C VAL A 86 -5.15 8.51 13.42
N GLY A 87 -4.13 8.73 12.59
CA GLY A 87 -2.73 8.64 13.00
C GLY A 87 -2.14 7.22 13.05
N VAL A 88 -2.86 6.19 12.58
CA VAL A 88 -2.29 4.84 12.47
C VAL A 88 -1.35 4.69 11.27
N ILE A 89 -0.55 3.64 11.35
CA ILE A 89 0.38 3.22 10.31
C ILE A 89 -0.10 1.89 9.74
N TYR A 90 -0.25 1.84 8.41
CA TYR A 90 -0.52 0.61 7.66
C TYR A 90 0.81 -0.04 7.27
N CYS A 91 1.20 -1.06 8.01
CA CYS A 91 2.47 -1.78 7.86
C CYS A 91 2.28 -2.96 6.89
N ASN A 92 2.81 -2.83 5.67
CA ASN A 92 2.73 -3.84 4.61
C ASN A 92 4.04 -4.63 4.56
N ASP A 93 4.04 -5.86 5.06
CA ASP A 93 5.16 -6.80 4.97
C ASP A 93 4.98 -7.68 3.72
N ILE A 94 5.87 -7.47 2.74
CA ILE A 94 5.77 -8.05 1.39
C ILE A 94 6.95 -9.01 1.24
N HIS A 95 6.71 -10.31 1.30
CA HIS A 95 7.77 -11.31 1.25
C HIS A 95 7.58 -12.31 0.12
N PHE A 96 8.50 -12.30 -0.85
CA PHE A 96 8.61 -13.39 -1.81
C PHE A 96 9.58 -14.47 -1.34
N TYR A 97 9.19 -15.72 -1.51
CA TYR A 97 10.10 -16.84 -1.31
C TYR A 97 9.90 -17.89 -2.39
N LEU A 98 10.97 -18.65 -2.65
CA LEU A 98 10.95 -19.79 -3.56
C LEU A 98 10.45 -21.01 -2.80
N SER A 99 9.41 -21.65 -3.35
CA SER A 99 8.91 -22.95 -2.88
C SER A 99 8.99 -23.93 -4.04
N GLY A 100 10.09 -24.67 -4.10
CA GLY A 100 10.45 -25.49 -5.27
C GLY A 100 10.77 -24.61 -6.47
N ILE A 101 10.06 -24.81 -7.59
CA ILE A 101 10.19 -23.99 -8.80
C ILE A 101 9.27 -22.76 -8.81
N ASN A 102 8.36 -22.66 -7.84
CA ASN A 102 7.38 -21.59 -7.79
C ASN A 102 7.88 -20.43 -6.93
N THR A 103 7.56 -19.23 -7.40
CA THR A 103 7.66 -18.00 -6.61
C THR A 103 6.32 -17.80 -5.90
N ILE A 104 6.35 -17.64 -4.57
CA ILE A 104 5.15 -17.40 -3.75
C ILE A 104 5.25 -16.02 -3.11
N LEU A 105 4.16 -15.25 -3.21
CA LEU A 105 3.97 -14.03 -2.43
C LEU A 105 3.34 -14.38 -1.08
N ASN A 106 3.97 -13.92 0.00
CA ASN A 106 3.36 -13.81 1.32
C ASN A 106 3.21 -12.33 1.66
N PHE A 107 1.96 -11.90 1.80
CA PHE A 107 1.60 -10.54 2.17
C PHE A 107 0.98 -10.53 3.56
N LYS A 108 1.48 -9.66 4.43
CA LYS A 108 0.91 -9.45 5.76
C LYS A 108 0.69 -7.96 6.00
N LEU A 109 -0.56 -7.60 6.27
CA LEU A 109 -0.95 -6.27 6.73
C LEU A 109 -1.05 -6.24 8.26
N GLU A 110 -0.49 -5.20 8.86
CA GLU A 110 -0.65 -4.88 10.28
C GLU A 110 -0.97 -3.38 10.43
N ILE A 111 -1.85 -3.02 11.37
CA ILE A 111 -2.22 -1.62 11.64
C ILE A 111 -1.79 -1.30 13.06
N VAL A 112 -0.91 -0.30 13.22
CA VAL A 112 -0.29 0.05 14.51
C VAL A 112 -0.34 1.55 14.77
N THR A 113 -0.13 1.97 16.02
CA THR A 113 -0.18 3.38 16.44
C THR A 113 1.19 4.01 16.70
N ASP A 114 2.28 3.24 16.66
CA ASP A 114 3.64 3.73 17.00
C ASP A 114 4.62 3.53 15.83
N LYS A 115 5.05 2.29 15.60
CA LYS A 115 5.97 1.94 14.51
C LYS A 115 5.77 0.52 14.01
N CYS A 116 6.15 0.27 12.76
CA CYS A 116 6.17 -1.09 12.24
C CYS A 116 7.27 -1.90 12.91
N PHE A 117 7.08 -3.21 13.04
CA PHE A 117 8.01 -4.11 13.73
C PHE A 117 9.47 -4.05 13.22
N TRP A 118 9.67 -3.74 11.95
CA TRP A 118 10.98 -3.69 11.28
C TRP A 118 11.66 -2.31 11.32
N GLU A 119 11.06 -1.33 11.99
CA GLU A 119 11.60 0.03 12.21
C GLU A 119 12.27 0.16 13.58
#